data_AF-A0A657AS76-F1
#
_entry.id   AF-A0A657AS76-F1
#
_cell.length_a   1.000
_cell.length_b   1.000
_cell.length_c   1.000
_cell.angle_alpha   90.00
_cell.angle_beta   90.00
_cell.angle_gamma   90.00
#
_symmetry.space_group_name_H-M   'P 1'
#
loop_
_entity.id
_entity.type
_entity.pdbx_description
1 polymer ?
#
loop_
_entity_poly.entity_id
_entity_poly.type
_entity_poly.pdbx_seq_one_letter_code
_entity_poly.pdbx_strand_id
1 'polypeptide(L)'
;MPSNSEADHMHRHFTYRLLSYKFGLEVDAVFTSEEYGDGFAQFLSDPATGFGSPVEHVCVDLNRETYPVSGSLMRSTRNQDNGLIDQSVQADFSVQKIVFLGAESTGKSKLSRLLSEQFNEPLVEEYGRDLWEEKNGDLTPEDLIDICITQTHKEDLAQRQARRYIFCDTSPVTTLCYSHALFKQRCNIISAFAERPYHHVFLCEPDFPLVQDGTRKDEDFRFWQHSWYLEELTKCNVAFEILGGSLESRMNRVIELLPE
;
A
#
# COMPACT_ATOMS: atom_id res chain seq x y z
N MET A 1 11.18 -8.13 -16.91
CA MET A 1 11.46 -9.17 -15.91
C MET A 1 10.93 -10.48 -16.47
N PRO A 2 11.68 -11.60 -16.38
CA PRO A 2 11.18 -12.91 -16.80
C PRO A 2 9.99 -13.36 -15.93
N SER A 3 9.15 -14.25 -16.47
CA SER A 3 8.10 -14.92 -15.69
C SER A 3 8.73 -15.88 -14.67
N ASN A 4 8.06 -16.14 -13.54
CA ASN A 4 8.54 -17.06 -12.49
C ASN A 4 8.72 -18.51 -12.97
N SER A 5 8.13 -18.88 -14.11
CA SER A 5 8.22 -20.21 -14.70
C SER A 5 9.31 -20.35 -15.78
N GLU A 6 10.06 -19.28 -16.07
CA GLU A 6 11.13 -19.32 -17.06
C GLU A 6 12.33 -20.11 -16.56
N ALA A 7 13.16 -20.58 -17.50
CA ALA A 7 14.36 -21.31 -17.16
C ALA A 7 15.38 -20.43 -16.42
N ASP A 8 16.16 -21.02 -15.50
CA ASP A 8 17.14 -20.33 -14.66
C ASP A 8 18.04 -19.34 -15.42
N HIS A 9 18.52 -19.72 -16.62
CA HIS A 9 19.41 -18.87 -17.40
C HIS A 9 18.76 -17.52 -17.78
N MET A 10 17.44 -17.47 -17.96
CA MET A 10 16.70 -16.23 -18.22
C MET A 10 16.70 -15.32 -16.98
N HIS A 11 16.54 -15.90 -15.79
CA HIS A 11 16.61 -15.17 -14.52
C HIS A 11 18.03 -14.67 -14.23
N ARG A 12 19.05 -15.49 -14.48
CA ARG A 12 20.47 -15.11 -14.32
C ARG A 12 20.84 -13.98 -15.26
N HIS A 13 20.46 -14.09 -16.54
CA HIS A 13 20.70 -13.06 -17.53
C HIS A 13 19.96 -11.75 -17.20
N PHE A 14 18.69 -11.82 -16.78
CA PHE A 14 17.96 -10.64 -16.33
C PHE A 14 18.65 -9.94 -15.15
N THR A 15 19.10 -10.72 -14.16
CA THR A 15 19.77 -10.17 -12.96
C THR A 15 21.10 -9.52 -13.34
N TYR A 16 21.92 -10.18 -14.16
CA TYR A 16 23.14 -9.58 -14.71
C TYR A 16 22.85 -8.25 -15.39
N ARG A 17 21.88 -8.21 -16.33
CA ARG A 17 21.53 -6.99 -17.06
C ARG A 17 21.05 -5.87 -16.15
N LEU A 18 20.31 -6.21 -15.10
CA LEU A 18 19.84 -5.24 -14.11
C LEU A 18 21.02 -4.61 -13.36
N LEU A 19 21.95 -5.43 -12.87
CA LEU A 19 23.12 -4.95 -12.14
C LEU A 19 24.07 -4.13 -13.03
N SER A 20 24.42 -4.66 -14.21
CA SER A 20 25.39 -4.03 -15.10
C SER A 20 24.83 -2.80 -15.83
N TYR A 21 23.70 -2.92 -16.53
CA TYR A 21 23.22 -1.85 -17.40
C TYR A 21 22.39 -0.80 -16.67
N LYS A 22 21.58 -1.21 -15.68
CA LYS A 22 20.71 -0.25 -14.96
C LYS A 22 21.42 0.40 -13.80
N PHE A 23 22.18 -0.37 -13.01
CA PHE A 23 22.85 0.14 -11.83
C PHE A 23 24.33 0.45 -12.05
N GLY A 24 24.94 0.00 -13.16
CA GLY A 24 26.36 0.24 -13.42
C GLY A 24 27.28 -0.46 -12.42
N LEU A 25 26.82 -1.57 -11.84
CA LEU A 25 27.54 -2.30 -10.79
C LEU A 25 28.32 -3.48 -11.37
N GLU A 26 29.47 -3.74 -10.78
CA GLU A 26 30.18 -5.02 -10.86
C GLU A 26 29.92 -5.82 -9.58
N VAL A 27 30.09 -7.14 -9.66
CA VAL A 27 29.82 -8.06 -8.54
C VAL A 27 31.02 -8.98 -8.39
N ASP A 28 31.63 -9.00 -7.21
CA ASP A 28 32.74 -9.90 -6.90
C ASP A 28 32.30 -11.14 -6.13
N ALA A 29 31.11 -11.11 -5.50
CA ALA A 29 30.56 -12.24 -4.76
C ALA A 29 29.03 -12.28 -4.74
N VAL A 30 28.47 -13.48 -4.67
CA VAL A 30 27.05 -13.78 -4.44
C VAL A 30 26.93 -14.56 -3.14
N PHE A 31 26.08 -14.09 -2.23
CA PHE A 31 25.78 -14.78 -0.98
C PHE A 31 24.40 -15.42 -1.08
N THR A 32 24.30 -16.73 -0.83
CA THR A 32 23.00 -17.41 -0.77
C THR A 32 23.05 -18.67 0.10
N SER A 33 21.88 -19.12 0.53
CA SER A 33 21.65 -20.38 1.24
C SER A 33 21.00 -21.42 0.31
N GLU A 34 21.26 -21.33 -1.00
CA GLU A 34 20.56 -22.09 -2.03
C GLU A 34 21.55 -22.82 -2.96
N GLU A 35 21.22 -24.03 -3.39
CA GLU A 35 22.11 -24.88 -4.21
C GLU A 35 22.44 -24.28 -5.59
N TYR A 36 21.61 -23.38 -6.10
CA TYR A 36 21.86 -22.74 -7.40
C TYR A 36 23.03 -21.74 -7.38
N GLY A 37 23.53 -21.37 -6.21
CA GLY A 37 24.50 -20.28 -6.02
C GLY A 37 25.76 -20.45 -6.87
N ASP A 38 26.34 -21.65 -6.92
CA ASP A 38 27.54 -21.94 -7.71
C ASP A 38 27.30 -21.69 -9.21
N GLY A 39 26.18 -22.18 -9.73
CA GLY A 39 25.81 -21.98 -11.14
C GLY A 39 25.51 -20.52 -11.48
N PHE A 40 25.06 -19.73 -10.51
CA PHE A 40 24.84 -18.29 -10.72
C PHE A 40 26.16 -17.50 -10.70
N ALA A 41 27.04 -17.77 -9.73
CA ALA A 41 28.36 -17.14 -9.68
C ALA A 41 29.21 -17.50 -10.92
N GLN A 42 29.13 -18.74 -11.40
CA GLN A 42 29.76 -19.16 -12.66
C GLN A 42 29.21 -18.37 -13.86
N PHE A 43 27.88 -18.21 -13.94
CA PHE A 43 27.26 -17.42 -15.01
C PHE A 43 27.71 -15.96 -14.99
N LEU A 44 27.79 -15.35 -13.80
CA LEU A 44 28.25 -13.97 -13.66
C LEU A 44 29.75 -13.81 -13.97
N SER A 45 30.55 -14.85 -13.71
CA SER A 45 32.00 -14.83 -13.99
C SER A 45 32.33 -14.99 -15.47
N ASP A 46 31.44 -15.60 -16.24
CA ASP A 46 31.69 -15.96 -17.63
C ASP A 46 31.74 -14.70 -18.52
N PRO A 47 32.77 -14.50 -19.35
CA PRO A 47 32.92 -13.30 -20.16
C PRO A 47 31.96 -13.21 -21.35
N ALA A 48 31.34 -14.33 -21.75
CA ALA A 48 30.34 -14.35 -22.83
C ALA A 48 28.92 -14.04 -22.31
N THR A 49 28.66 -14.27 -21.02
CA THR A 49 27.31 -14.17 -20.45
C THR A 49 27.16 -13.18 -19.29
N GLY A 50 28.23 -12.93 -18.52
CA GLY A 50 28.28 -12.08 -17.33
C GLY A 50 29.34 -10.97 -17.40
N PHE A 51 29.98 -10.68 -16.26
CA PHE A 51 30.94 -9.58 -16.09
C PHE A 51 32.34 -9.89 -16.64
N GLY A 52 32.71 -11.17 -16.76
CA GLY A 52 34.04 -11.59 -17.19
C GLY A 52 35.14 -11.45 -16.14
N SER A 53 34.84 -10.87 -14.98
CA SER A 53 35.65 -10.91 -13.76
C SER A 53 35.20 -12.07 -12.85
N PRO A 54 36.09 -12.66 -12.03
CA PRO A 54 35.71 -13.72 -11.11
C PRO A 54 34.65 -13.26 -10.11
N VAL A 55 33.58 -14.05 -9.97
CA VAL A 55 32.53 -13.88 -8.97
C VAL A 55 32.51 -15.11 -8.07
N GLU A 56 32.71 -14.91 -6.77
CA GLU A 56 32.69 -15.99 -5.78
C GLU A 56 31.25 -16.29 -5.32
N HIS A 57 30.90 -17.58 -5.21
CA HIS A 57 29.71 -17.95 -4.44
C HIS A 57 30.11 -18.20 -2.99
N VAL A 58 29.54 -17.42 -2.07
CA VAL A 58 29.66 -17.64 -0.64
C VAL A 58 28.37 -18.28 -0.15
N CYS A 59 28.39 -19.61 0.00
CA CYS A 59 27.27 -20.34 0.57
C CYS A 59 27.16 -20.07 2.08
N VAL A 60 26.01 -19.58 2.53
CA VAL A 60 25.75 -19.26 3.94
C VAL A 60 24.67 -20.18 4.47
N ASP A 61 25.00 -21.04 5.43
CA ASP A 61 24.03 -21.85 6.19
C ASP A 61 22.97 -22.55 5.32
N LEU A 62 23.41 -23.40 4.37
CA LEU A 62 22.56 -24.10 3.38
C LEU A 62 21.39 -24.85 4.05
N ASN A 63 21.66 -25.49 5.19
CA ASN A 63 20.67 -26.26 5.95
C ASN A 63 19.82 -25.39 6.89
N ARG A 64 20.11 -24.09 7.00
CA ARG A 64 19.44 -23.14 7.90
C ARG A 64 19.51 -23.58 9.37
N GLU A 65 20.66 -24.11 9.79
CA GLU A 65 20.90 -24.62 11.15
C GLU A 65 21.06 -23.49 12.17
N THR A 66 21.69 -22.38 11.77
CA THR A 66 21.92 -21.23 12.66
C THR A 66 20.68 -20.35 12.73
N TYR A 67 20.05 -20.09 11.59
CA TYR A 67 18.81 -19.31 11.48
C TYR A 67 17.77 -20.09 10.67
N PRO A 68 16.89 -20.87 11.31
CA PRO A 68 15.89 -21.72 10.64
C PRO A 68 14.70 -20.92 10.08
N VAL A 69 14.97 -19.83 9.37
CA VAL A 69 13.97 -18.95 8.78
C VAL A 69 13.52 -19.47 7.43
N SER A 70 12.21 -19.43 7.19
CA SER A 70 11.60 -19.75 5.89
C SER A 70 10.51 -18.74 5.57
N GLY A 71 10.65 -18.01 4.46
CA GLY A 71 9.66 -17.01 4.07
C GLY A 71 8.26 -17.61 3.87
N SER A 72 8.16 -18.86 3.39
CA SER A 72 6.87 -19.54 3.25
C SER A 72 6.23 -19.88 4.59
N LEU A 73 7.04 -20.32 5.57
CA LEU A 73 6.57 -20.58 6.93
C LEU A 73 6.14 -19.27 7.61
N MET A 74 6.95 -18.22 7.52
CA MET A 74 6.62 -16.91 8.11
C MET A 74 5.29 -16.37 7.58
N ARG A 75 5.03 -16.53 6.27
CA ARG A 75 3.76 -16.11 5.65
C ARG A 75 2.56 -16.99 6.02
N SER A 76 2.76 -18.23 6.46
CA SER A 76 1.68 -19.11 6.91
C SER A 76 1.39 -18.98 8.40
N THR A 77 2.38 -18.57 9.21
CA THR A 77 2.27 -18.35 10.66
C THR A 77 2.27 -16.86 11.02
N ARG A 78 1.52 -16.04 10.26
CA ARG A 78 1.55 -14.55 10.27
C ARG A 78 1.48 -13.89 11.65
N ASN A 79 0.84 -14.54 12.63
CA ASN A 79 0.59 -13.98 13.96
C ASN A 79 1.49 -14.57 15.06
N GLN A 80 2.50 -15.38 14.71
CA GLN A 80 3.43 -15.94 15.69
C GLN A 80 4.73 -15.15 15.67
N ASP A 81 5.00 -14.43 16.75
CA ASP A 81 6.32 -13.87 17.01
C ASP A 81 7.27 -15.02 17.38
N ASN A 82 8.22 -15.29 16.50
CA ASN A 82 9.27 -16.29 16.71
C ASN A 82 10.65 -15.64 16.88
N GLY A 83 10.72 -14.31 16.97
CA GLY A 83 11.96 -13.55 17.07
C GLY A 83 12.84 -13.57 15.80
N LEU A 84 12.36 -14.13 14.68
CA LEU A 84 13.11 -14.22 13.42
C LEU A 84 12.69 -13.16 12.39
N ILE A 85 11.58 -12.46 12.62
CA ILE A 85 11.07 -11.40 11.75
C ILE A 85 11.35 -10.06 12.40
N ASP A 86 11.96 -9.13 11.65
CA ASP A 86 12.15 -7.76 12.12
C ASP A 86 10.79 -7.12 12.44
N GLN A 87 10.72 -6.31 13.50
CA GLN A 87 9.46 -5.69 13.94
C GLN A 87 8.77 -4.88 12.84
N SER A 88 9.56 -4.26 11.94
CA SER A 88 9.01 -3.51 10.82
C SER A 88 8.28 -4.40 9.80
N VAL A 89 8.71 -5.65 9.66
CA VAL A 89 8.08 -6.64 8.78
C VAL A 89 6.94 -7.36 9.52
N GLN A 90 7.07 -7.55 10.83
CA GLN A 90 6.00 -8.13 11.65
C GLN A 90 4.74 -7.25 11.61
N ALA A 91 4.90 -5.93 11.63
CA ALA A 91 3.80 -4.98 11.52
C ALA A 91 2.95 -5.17 10.24
N ASP A 92 3.56 -5.59 9.12
CA ASP A 92 2.84 -5.89 7.87
C ASP A 92 1.89 -7.09 7.99
N PHE A 93 2.10 -7.96 8.99
CA PHE A 93 1.28 -9.14 9.23
C PHE A 93 0.28 -8.96 10.36
N SER A 94 0.62 -8.18 11.39
CA SER A 94 -0.21 -8.03 12.60
C SER A 94 -1.13 -6.82 12.58
N VAL A 95 -0.84 -5.80 11.76
CA VAL A 95 -1.61 -4.55 11.71
C VAL A 95 -2.62 -4.57 10.57
N GLN A 96 -3.89 -4.37 10.89
CA GLN A 96 -4.95 -4.24 9.89
C GLN A 96 -5.17 -2.78 9.51
N LYS A 97 -5.12 -2.49 8.22
CA LYS A 97 -5.41 -1.18 7.64
C LYS A 97 -6.89 -1.01 7.39
N ILE A 98 -7.49 -0.01 8.01
CA ILE A 98 -8.93 0.31 7.92
C ILE A 98 -9.08 1.66 7.22
N VAL A 99 -9.74 1.68 6.07
CA VAL A 99 -9.94 2.91 5.30
C VAL A 99 -11.40 3.35 5.29
N PHE A 100 -11.60 4.65 5.43
CA PHE A 100 -12.89 5.31 5.24
C PHE A 100 -12.89 6.07 3.91
N LEU A 101 -13.77 5.67 3.01
CA LEU A 101 -14.05 6.30 1.73
C LEU A 101 -15.40 7.00 1.77
N GLY A 102 -15.64 7.88 0.79
CA GLY A 102 -16.91 8.57 0.63
C GLY A 102 -16.75 10.02 0.23
N ALA A 103 -17.86 10.62 -0.17
CA ALA A 103 -17.91 11.98 -0.66
C ALA A 103 -17.45 13.01 0.40
N GLU A 104 -17.32 14.26 -0.02
CA GLU A 104 -17.13 15.36 0.92
C GLU A 104 -18.26 15.40 1.96
N SER A 105 -17.91 15.70 3.21
CA SER A 105 -18.86 15.91 4.32
C SER A 105 -19.66 14.68 4.75
N THR A 106 -19.21 13.48 4.46
CA THR A 106 -19.88 12.24 4.91
C THR A 106 -19.42 11.75 6.29
N GLY A 107 -18.69 12.58 7.05
CA GLY A 107 -18.29 12.24 8.43
C GLY A 107 -17.04 11.37 8.57
N LYS A 108 -16.32 11.06 7.47
CA LYS A 108 -15.10 10.21 7.46
C LYS A 108 -14.07 10.64 8.51
N SER A 109 -13.62 11.89 8.46
CA SER A 109 -12.60 12.44 9.35
C SER A 109 -13.00 12.41 10.82
N LYS A 110 -14.30 12.54 11.10
CA LYS A 110 -14.81 12.46 12.47
C LYS A 110 -14.89 11.02 12.94
N LEU A 111 -15.35 10.11 12.09
CA LEU A 111 -15.43 8.68 12.38
C LEU A 111 -14.05 8.06 12.60
N SER A 112 -13.11 8.31 11.70
CA SER A 112 -11.74 7.78 11.77
C SER A 112 -11.01 8.27 13.03
N ARG A 113 -11.18 9.55 13.40
CA ARG A 113 -10.61 10.12 14.62
C ARG A 113 -11.19 9.50 15.88
N LEU A 114 -12.51 9.37 15.98
CA LEU A 114 -13.16 8.74 17.14
C LEU A 114 -12.71 7.28 17.32
N LEU A 115 -12.57 6.53 16.23
CA LEU A 115 -12.09 5.15 16.28
C LEU A 115 -10.61 5.08 16.68
N SER A 116 -9.76 5.94 16.11
CA SER A 116 -8.35 6.06 16.51
C SER A 116 -8.20 6.34 18.01
N GLU A 117 -8.99 7.28 18.55
CA GLU A 117 -9.01 7.61 19.98
C GLU A 117 -9.52 6.44 20.84
N GLN A 118 -10.62 5.79 20.43
CA GLN A 118 -11.23 4.69 21.17
C GLN A 118 -10.31 3.47 21.25
N PHE A 119 -9.62 3.13 20.17
CA PHE A 119 -8.71 1.99 20.12
C PHE A 119 -7.28 2.35 20.58
N ASN A 120 -6.99 3.64 20.76
CA ASN A 120 -5.65 4.18 21.01
C ASN A 120 -4.64 3.68 19.96
N GLU A 121 -4.99 3.88 18.69
CA GLU A 121 -4.25 3.45 17.51
C GLU A 121 -4.00 4.64 16.56
N PRO A 122 -2.98 4.60 15.69
CA PRO A 122 -2.68 5.71 14.78
C PRO A 122 -3.80 6.06 13.79
N LEU A 123 -3.94 7.36 13.53
CA LEU A 123 -4.77 7.94 12.48
C LEU A 123 -3.88 8.54 11.37
N VAL A 124 -4.25 8.27 10.12
CA VAL A 124 -3.71 8.96 8.94
C VAL A 124 -4.80 9.88 8.40
N GLU A 125 -4.58 11.19 8.53
CA GLU A 125 -5.49 12.23 8.02
C GLU A 125 -5.30 12.50 6.52
N GLU A 126 -6.27 13.20 5.92
CA GLU A 126 -6.37 13.39 4.47
C GLU A 126 -5.34 14.43 4.01
N TYR A 127 -4.21 13.98 3.47
CA TYR A 127 -3.18 14.90 2.99
C TYR A 127 -3.62 15.72 1.77
N GLY A 128 -4.55 15.22 0.96
CA GLY A 128 -5.07 15.95 -0.20
C GLY A 128 -5.68 17.30 0.18
N ARG A 129 -6.28 17.40 1.38
CA ARG A 129 -6.80 18.67 1.92
C ARG A 129 -5.68 19.63 2.30
N ASP A 130 -4.65 19.14 2.99
CA ASP A 130 -3.49 19.94 3.39
C ASP A 130 -2.85 20.61 2.15
N LEU A 131 -2.59 19.83 1.10
CA LEU A 131 -1.96 20.36 -0.12
C LEU A 131 -2.88 21.30 -0.91
N TRP A 132 -4.19 21.00 -0.94
CA TRP A 132 -5.17 21.88 -1.59
C TRP A 132 -5.22 23.25 -0.92
N GLU A 133 -5.19 23.31 0.41
CA GLU A 133 -5.15 24.57 1.18
C GLU A 133 -3.84 25.33 0.94
N GLU A 134 -2.69 24.63 0.99
CA GLU A 134 -1.38 25.22 0.69
C GLU A 134 -1.34 25.86 -0.71
N LYS A 135 -1.98 25.22 -1.69
CA LYS A 135 -2.03 25.67 -3.08
C LYS A 135 -3.21 26.59 -3.40
N ASN A 136 -3.98 27.02 -2.40
CA ASN A 136 -5.18 27.85 -2.59
C ASN A 136 -6.17 27.26 -3.61
N GLY A 137 -6.23 25.93 -3.66
CA GLY A 137 -7.11 25.15 -4.51
C GLY A 137 -6.67 24.92 -5.96
N ASP A 138 -5.50 25.41 -6.37
CA ASP A 138 -4.96 25.21 -7.72
C ASP A 138 -4.03 23.98 -7.78
N LEU A 139 -4.63 22.79 -7.72
CA LEU A 139 -3.91 21.52 -7.85
C LEU A 139 -3.63 21.18 -9.31
N THR A 140 -2.42 20.68 -9.59
CA THR A 140 -2.04 20.11 -10.89
C THR A 140 -2.15 18.56 -10.89
N PRO A 141 -2.07 17.91 -12.06
CA PRO A 141 -2.00 16.44 -12.12
C PRO A 141 -0.80 15.86 -11.37
N GLU A 142 0.35 16.54 -11.38
CA GLU A 142 1.55 16.13 -10.63
C GLU A 142 1.30 16.19 -9.12
N ASP A 143 0.55 17.19 -8.64
CA ASP A 143 0.18 17.30 -7.23
C ASP A 143 -0.66 16.11 -6.77
N LEU A 144 -1.51 15.56 -7.64
CA LEU A 144 -2.27 14.35 -7.32
C LEU A 144 -1.34 13.14 -7.13
N ILE A 145 -0.23 13.06 -7.87
CA ILE A 145 0.77 12.00 -7.67
C ILE A 145 1.47 12.20 -6.33
N ASP A 146 1.85 13.44 -5.99
CA ASP A 146 2.48 13.77 -4.71
C ASP A 146 1.55 13.50 -3.52
N ILE A 147 0.24 13.71 -3.69
CA ILE A 147 -0.77 13.32 -2.70
C ILE A 147 -0.75 11.81 -2.48
N CYS A 148 -0.75 11.00 -3.55
CA CYS A 148 -0.68 9.55 -3.42
C CYS A 148 0.60 9.07 -2.73
N ILE A 149 1.75 9.62 -3.11
CA ILE A 149 3.05 9.28 -2.50
C ILE A 149 3.03 9.61 -1.01
N THR A 150 2.59 10.82 -0.66
CA THR A 150 2.63 11.29 0.72
C THR A 150 1.60 10.56 1.59
N GLN A 151 0.38 10.36 1.09
CA GLN A 151 -0.66 9.63 1.83
C GLN A 151 -0.19 8.21 2.15
N THR A 152 0.30 7.47 1.14
CA THR A 152 0.75 6.08 1.35
C THR A 152 2.00 5.99 2.21
N HIS A 153 2.91 6.98 2.14
CA HIS A 153 4.04 7.06 3.04
C HIS A 153 3.62 7.29 4.50
N LYS A 154 2.67 8.19 4.75
CA LYS A 154 2.09 8.41 6.09
C LYS A 154 1.45 7.13 6.63
N GLU A 155 0.75 6.37 5.79
CA GLU A 155 0.19 5.07 6.17
C GLU A 155 1.28 4.05 6.56
N ASP A 156 2.36 3.94 5.79
CA ASP A 156 3.46 3.01 6.08
C ASP A 156 4.17 3.38 7.41
N LEU A 157 4.31 4.68 7.70
CA LEU A 157 4.85 5.15 8.98
C LEU A 157 3.91 4.86 10.16
N ALA A 158 2.61 5.10 9.98
CA ALA A 158 1.59 4.81 10.99
C ALA A 158 1.53 3.31 11.30
N GLN A 159 1.64 2.45 10.28
CA GLN A 159 1.62 1.00 10.44
C GLN A 159 2.72 0.49 11.36
N ARG A 160 3.91 1.11 11.34
CA ARG A 160 5.05 0.75 12.21
C ARG A 160 4.82 1.14 13.68
N GLN A 161 3.90 2.06 13.95
CA GLN A 161 3.59 2.56 15.29
C GLN A 161 2.32 1.93 15.87
N ALA A 162 1.52 1.30 15.02
CA ALA A 162 0.28 0.65 15.38
C ALA A 162 0.51 -0.65 16.14
N ARG A 163 -0.44 -0.99 17.01
CA ARG A 163 -0.45 -2.29 17.72
C ARG A 163 -1.30 -3.30 16.96
N ARG A 164 -2.50 -2.88 16.54
CA ARG A 164 -3.48 -3.75 15.85
C ARG A 164 -4.08 -3.10 14.61
N TYR A 165 -4.30 -1.80 14.63
CA TYR A 165 -5.00 -1.10 13.55
C TYR A 165 -4.29 0.17 13.14
N ILE A 166 -4.46 0.55 11.88
CA ILE A 166 -4.38 1.95 11.48
C ILE A 166 -5.72 2.37 10.87
N PHE A 167 -6.13 3.60 11.16
CA PHE A 167 -7.31 4.21 10.58
C PHE A 167 -6.88 5.25 9.55
N CYS A 168 -7.39 5.13 8.32
CA CYS A 168 -7.03 6.00 7.20
C CYS A 168 -8.25 6.80 6.73
N ASP A 169 -8.14 8.12 6.79
CA ASP A 169 -8.98 9.08 6.07
C ASP A 169 -8.05 9.80 5.11
N THR A 170 -7.93 9.47 3.84
CA THR A 170 -8.65 8.52 3.00
C THR A 170 -7.62 7.56 2.36
N SER A 171 -7.86 7.06 1.14
CA SER A 171 -6.87 6.33 0.33
C SER A 171 -6.61 6.99 -1.03
N PRO A 172 -5.60 6.51 -1.78
CA PRO A 172 -5.38 6.92 -3.18
C PRO A 172 -6.57 6.71 -4.12
N VAL A 173 -7.58 5.90 -3.75
CA VAL A 173 -8.84 5.80 -4.51
C VAL A 173 -9.58 7.15 -4.54
N THR A 174 -9.52 7.93 -3.47
CA THR A 174 -10.06 9.31 -3.46
C THR A 174 -9.31 10.22 -4.42
N THR A 175 -7.98 10.15 -4.42
CA THR A 175 -7.16 10.91 -5.37
C THR A 175 -7.46 10.52 -6.82
N LEU A 176 -7.70 9.23 -7.09
CA LEU A 176 -8.15 8.74 -8.39
C LEU A 176 -9.51 9.33 -8.79
N CYS A 177 -10.45 9.44 -7.85
CA CYS A 177 -11.74 10.09 -8.06
C CYS A 177 -11.54 11.57 -8.46
N TYR A 178 -10.71 12.32 -7.75
CA TYR A 178 -10.42 13.72 -8.07
C TYR A 178 -9.67 13.88 -9.40
N SER A 179 -8.74 12.99 -9.73
CA SER A 179 -8.08 12.94 -11.04
C SER A 179 -9.12 12.84 -12.16
N HIS A 180 -10.12 11.96 -11.99
CA HIS A 180 -11.19 11.82 -12.96
C HIS A 180 -12.11 13.05 -12.98
N ALA A 181 -12.46 13.60 -11.82
CA ALA A 181 -13.37 14.74 -11.70
C ALA A 181 -12.80 16.01 -12.35
N LEU A 182 -11.55 16.35 -12.02
CA LEU A 182 -10.88 17.60 -12.37
C LEU A 182 -10.26 17.56 -13.77
N PHE A 183 -9.62 16.45 -14.14
CA PHE A 183 -8.81 16.37 -15.36
C PHE A 183 -9.39 15.47 -16.43
N LYS A 184 -10.50 14.77 -16.15
CA LYS A 184 -11.10 13.76 -17.05
C LYS A 184 -10.09 12.69 -17.49
N GLN A 185 -9.09 12.43 -16.65
CA GLN A 185 -8.00 11.50 -16.92
C GLN A 185 -7.93 10.43 -15.84
N ARG A 186 -7.61 9.21 -16.28
CA ARG A 186 -7.20 8.11 -15.42
C ARG A 186 -5.68 7.96 -15.54
N CYS A 187 -4.95 8.50 -14.57
CA CYS A 187 -3.49 8.38 -14.55
C CYS A 187 -3.08 6.96 -14.13
N ASN A 188 -2.18 6.33 -14.88
CA ASN A 188 -1.69 4.97 -14.58
C ASN A 188 -0.93 4.91 -13.25
N ILE A 189 -0.18 5.96 -12.92
CA ILE A 189 0.57 6.04 -11.65
C ILE A 189 -0.40 6.08 -10.47
N ILE A 190 -1.41 6.97 -10.53
CA ILE A 190 -2.45 7.08 -9.49
C ILE A 190 -3.26 5.78 -9.41
N SER A 191 -3.56 5.14 -10.54
CA SER A 191 -4.25 3.84 -10.56
C SER A 191 -3.45 2.76 -9.82
N ALA A 192 -2.13 2.71 -10.00
CA ALA A 192 -1.27 1.77 -9.27
C ALA A 192 -1.27 2.04 -7.75
N PHE A 193 -1.32 3.31 -7.33
CA PHE A 193 -1.49 3.63 -5.90
C PHE A 193 -2.88 3.24 -5.38
N ALA A 194 -3.92 3.35 -6.20
CA ALA A 194 -5.29 2.98 -5.84
C ALA A 194 -5.49 1.47 -5.66
N GLU A 195 -4.59 0.63 -6.18
CA GLU A 195 -4.57 -0.82 -5.96
C GLU A 195 -4.05 -1.21 -4.56
N ARG A 196 -3.65 -0.23 -3.74
CA ARG A 196 -3.15 -0.47 -2.39
C ARG A 196 -4.16 -1.27 -1.56
N PRO A 197 -3.74 -2.38 -0.93
CA PRO A 197 -4.66 -3.23 -0.18
C PRO A 197 -5.01 -2.62 1.18
N TYR A 198 -6.29 -2.78 1.54
CA TYR A 198 -6.85 -2.49 2.86
C TYR A 198 -7.54 -3.75 3.38
N HIS A 199 -7.50 -3.94 4.69
CA HIS A 199 -8.16 -5.09 5.33
C HIS A 199 -9.66 -4.86 5.44
N HIS A 200 -10.05 -3.60 5.72
CA HIS A 200 -11.44 -3.18 5.80
C HIS A 200 -11.62 -1.88 5.03
N VAL A 201 -12.60 -1.85 4.14
CA VAL A 201 -12.98 -0.68 3.35
C VAL A 201 -14.40 -0.29 3.72
N PHE A 202 -14.57 0.92 4.24
CA PHE A 202 -15.87 1.45 4.63
C PHE A 202 -16.25 2.63 3.73
N LEU A 203 -17.37 2.53 3.01
CA LEU A 203 -17.89 3.60 2.17
C LEU A 203 -19.01 4.36 2.92
N CYS A 204 -18.70 5.58 3.35
CA CYS A 204 -19.62 6.46 4.05
C CYS A 204 -20.65 7.08 3.09
N GLU A 205 -21.95 6.89 3.38
CA GLU A 205 -23.05 7.45 2.59
C GLU A 205 -23.16 8.98 2.75
N PRO A 206 -23.65 9.71 1.73
CA PRO A 206 -23.90 11.14 1.78
C PRO A 206 -25.26 11.49 2.41
N ASP A 207 -25.61 10.84 3.53
CA ASP A 207 -26.88 11.02 4.25
C ASP A 207 -26.85 12.13 5.31
N PHE A 208 -25.67 12.70 5.59
CA PHE A 208 -25.53 13.88 6.44
C PHE A 208 -25.92 15.14 5.67
N PRO A 209 -26.60 16.10 6.34
CA PRO A 209 -26.87 17.41 5.75
C PRO A 209 -25.58 18.05 5.24
N LEU A 210 -25.63 18.62 4.03
CA LEU A 210 -24.50 19.37 3.51
C LEU A 210 -24.27 20.60 4.38
N VAL A 211 -23.22 20.59 5.18
CA VAL A 211 -22.73 21.81 5.83
C VAL A 211 -21.77 22.48 4.84
N GLN A 212 -22.07 23.67 4.37
CA GLN A 212 -21.13 24.42 3.52
C GLN A 212 -20.09 25.13 4.40
N ASP A 213 -18.81 24.85 4.17
CA ASP A 213 -17.66 25.56 4.78
C ASP A 213 -16.98 26.53 3.79
N GLY A 214 -17.57 26.71 2.60
CA GLY A 214 -17.09 27.63 1.56
C GLY A 214 -16.18 26.99 0.51
N THR A 215 -15.69 25.76 0.73
CA THR A 215 -14.80 25.05 -0.20
C THR A 215 -15.44 23.81 -0.84
N ARG A 216 -16.66 23.44 -0.42
CA ARG A 216 -17.35 22.21 -0.85
C ARG A 216 -18.12 22.41 -2.14
N LYS A 217 -18.08 21.41 -3.02
CA LYS A 217 -18.95 21.38 -4.21
C LYS A 217 -20.41 21.11 -3.83
N ASP A 218 -21.30 21.25 -4.81
CA ASP A 218 -22.74 21.06 -4.65
C ASP A 218 -23.15 19.63 -4.28
N GLU A 219 -24.42 19.45 -3.91
CA GLU A 219 -24.98 18.13 -3.58
C GLU A 219 -24.87 17.15 -4.76
N ASP A 220 -25.04 17.62 -5.99
CA ASP A 220 -24.92 16.81 -7.20
C ASP A 220 -23.52 16.18 -7.32
N PHE A 221 -22.47 16.95 -7.01
CA PHE A 221 -21.11 16.41 -6.98
C PHE A 221 -20.91 15.35 -5.89
N ARG A 222 -21.54 15.51 -4.72
CA ARG A 222 -21.45 14.51 -3.63
C ARG A 222 -22.10 13.19 -4.03
N PHE A 223 -23.28 13.24 -4.65
CA PHE A 223 -23.96 12.05 -5.17
C PHE A 223 -23.15 11.41 -6.31
N TRP A 224 -22.60 12.23 -7.21
CA TRP A 224 -21.72 11.75 -8.26
C TRP A 224 -20.48 11.04 -7.68
N GLN A 225 -19.80 11.64 -6.69
CA GLN A 225 -18.64 11.02 -6.04
C GLN A 225 -19.01 9.68 -5.40
N HIS A 226 -20.15 9.62 -4.71
CA HIS A 226 -20.62 8.38 -4.08
C HIS A 226 -20.87 7.27 -5.12
N SER A 227 -21.59 7.58 -6.20
CA SER A 227 -21.80 6.65 -7.32
C SER A 227 -20.48 6.22 -7.95
N TRP A 228 -19.54 7.16 -8.11
CA TRP A 228 -18.21 6.86 -8.65
C TRP A 228 -17.45 5.85 -7.78
N TYR A 229 -17.48 6.00 -6.44
CA TYR A 229 -16.86 5.03 -5.54
C TYR A 229 -17.52 3.65 -5.63
N LEU A 230 -18.85 3.57 -5.69
CA LEU A 230 -19.56 2.30 -5.85
C LEU A 230 -19.12 1.58 -7.13
N GLU A 231 -19.07 2.31 -8.25
CA GLU A 231 -18.65 1.77 -9.55
C GLU A 231 -17.20 1.31 -9.53
N GLU A 232 -16.29 2.14 -9.01
CA GLU A 232 -14.85 1.85 -9.01
C GLU A 232 -14.51 0.66 -8.10
N LEU A 233 -15.06 0.63 -6.88
CA LEU A 233 -14.83 -0.49 -5.95
C LEU A 233 -15.40 -1.79 -6.49
N THR A 234 -16.60 -1.75 -7.09
CA THR A 234 -17.22 -2.93 -7.73
C THR A 234 -16.39 -3.41 -8.91
N LYS A 235 -15.96 -2.50 -9.79
CA LYS A 235 -15.14 -2.80 -10.97
C LYS A 235 -13.80 -3.44 -10.58
N CYS A 236 -13.19 -2.96 -9.49
CA CYS A 236 -11.93 -3.49 -8.97
C CYS A 236 -12.11 -4.72 -8.07
N ASN A 237 -13.34 -5.21 -7.89
CA ASN A 237 -13.67 -6.34 -7.02
C ASN A 237 -13.12 -6.16 -5.59
N VAL A 238 -13.18 -4.94 -5.07
CA VAL A 238 -12.81 -4.60 -3.70
C VAL A 238 -14.02 -4.84 -2.82
N ALA A 239 -13.86 -5.64 -1.77
CA ALA A 239 -14.91 -5.81 -0.75
C ALA A 239 -15.01 -4.54 0.10
N PHE A 240 -16.21 -4.02 0.27
CA PHE A 240 -16.47 -2.85 1.10
C PHE A 240 -17.81 -2.96 1.83
N GLU A 241 -17.92 -2.28 2.96
CA GLU A 241 -19.15 -2.12 3.72
C GLU A 241 -19.67 -0.69 3.59
N ILE A 242 -20.96 -0.53 3.35
CA ILE A 242 -21.61 0.79 3.30
C ILE A 242 -21.97 1.24 4.72
N LEU A 243 -21.61 2.47 5.07
CA LEU A 243 -21.90 3.08 6.37
C LEU A 243 -22.87 4.24 6.23
N GLY A 244 -24.09 4.05 6.74
CA GLY A 244 -25.14 5.05 6.80
C GLY A 244 -25.63 5.30 8.23
N GLY A 245 -26.54 6.27 8.37
CA GLY A 245 -27.12 6.71 9.63
C GLY A 245 -26.18 7.59 10.45
N SER A 246 -26.49 7.71 11.74
CA SER A 246 -25.76 8.56 12.68
C SER A 246 -24.29 8.14 12.83
N LEU A 247 -23.45 9.08 13.30
CA LEU A 247 -22.05 8.78 13.58
C LEU A 247 -21.88 7.61 14.57
N GLU A 248 -22.78 7.51 15.56
CA GLU A 248 -22.80 6.41 16.53
C GLU A 248 -23.14 5.07 15.85
N SER A 249 -24.16 5.03 14.98
CA SER A 249 -24.52 3.82 14.24
C SER A 249 -23.37 3.34 13.36
N ARG A 250 -22.69 4.25 12.66
CA ARG A 250 -21.52 3.93 11.84
C ARG A 250 -20.36 3.41 12.68
N MET A 251 -20.07 4.05 13.81
CA MET A 251 -19.00 3.63 14.73
C MET A 251 -19.27 2.22 15.27
N ASN A 252 -20.49 1.94 15.74
CA ASN A 252 -20.88 0.62 16.23
C ASN A 252 -20.75 -0.44 15.13
N ARG A 253 -21.14 -0.12 13.90
CA ARG A 253 -21.02 -1.03 12.76
C ARG A 253 -19.58 -1.35 12.42
N VAL A 254 -18.68 -0.36 12.47
CA VAL A 254 -17.24 -0.58 12.26
C VAL A 254 -16.71 -1.51 13.36
N ILE A 255 -16.98 -1.20 14.63
CA ILE A 255 -16.51 -2.01 15.77
C ILE A 255 -16.98 -3.46 15.68
N GLU A 256 -18.24 -3.69 15.27
CA GLU A 256 -18.80 -5.03 15.08
C GLU A 256 -18.02 -5.86 14.03
N LEU A 257 -17.48 -5.20 13.00
CA LEU A 257 -16.79 -5.84 11.89
C LEU A 257 -15.28 -5.99 12.09
N LEU A 258 -14.70 -5.28 13.06
CA LEU A 258 -13.29 -5.44 13.40
C LEU A 258 -13.11 -6.67 14.31
N PRO A 259 -12.23 -7.62 13.96
CA PRO A 259 -11.94 -8.78 14.81
C PRO A 259 -11.19 -8.36 16.08
N GLU A 260 -11.41 -9.06 17.21
CA GLU A 260 -10.77 -8.79 18.51
C GLU A 260 -9.22 -8.72 18.48
#